data_AF-A0A7X3Y088-F1
#
_entry.id   AF-A0A7X3Y088-F1
#
_cell.length_a   1.000
_cell.length_b   1.000
_cell.length_c   1.000
_cell.angle_alpha   90.00
_cell.angle_beta   90.00
_cell.angle_gamma   90.00
#
_symmetry.space_group_name_H-M   'P 1'
#
loop_
_entity.id
_entity.type
_entity.pdbx_description
1 polymer ?
#
loop_
_entity_poly.entity_id
_entity_poly.type
_entity_poly.pdbx_seq_one_letter_code
_entity_poly.pdbx_strand_id
1 'polypeptide(L)'
;IGPTRLAFWDCPLDPKWIEDIRNKNLLLTEAKMENSIDRIKGIAENPRQTERVPSGAKFQFRLTVREHDGDGDLLDVVLKGLRLLEISGLGGSGSRGYGKVKFNHLECNGDSLDERLENTMPFNSAA
;
A
#
# COMPACT_ATOMS: atom_id res chain seq x y z
N ILE A 1 20.88 21.34 -5.20
CA ILE A 1 19.84 20.28 -5.23
C ILE A 1 20.50 19.05 -5.85
N GLY A 2 20.72 17.99 -5.07
CA GLY A 2 21.42 16.79 -5.51
C GLY A 2 20.49 15.77 -6.18
N PRO A 3 21.03 14.67 -6.72
CA PRO A 3 20.23 13.62 -7.35
C PRO A 3 19.31 12.92 -6.33
N THR A 4 18.16 12.42 -6.79
CA THR A 4 17.23 11.64 -5.97
C THR A 4 17.92 10.41 -5.39
N ARG A 5 17.71 10.17 -4.09
CA ARG A 5 18.26 9.02 -3.34
C ARG A 5 17.38 7.77 -3.41
N LEU A 6 16.11 7.93 -3.77
CA LEU A 6 15.11 6.86 -3.83
C LEU A 6 14.67 6.59 -5.27
N ALA A 7 14.69 5.33 -5.68
CA ALA A 7 14.09 4.89 -6.94
C ALA A 7 13.03 3.82 -6.65
N PHE A 8 11.76 4.18 -6.87
CA PHE A 8 10.62 3.27 -6.77
C PHE A 8 10.42 2.52 -8.07
N TRP A 9 10.11 1.23 -7.96
CA TRP A 9 9.78 0.39 -9.10
C TRP A 9 8.29 0.07 -9.11
N ASP A 10 7.75 -0.19 -10.30
CA ASP A 10 6.41 -0.74 -10.42
C ASP A 10 6.30 -2.04 -9.63
N CYS A 11 5.16 -2.21 -8.96
CA CYS A 11 4.89 -3.37 -8.12
C CYS A 11 3.97 -4.32 -8.89
N PRO A 12 4.48 -5.35 -9.61
CA PRO A 12 3.63 -6.33 -10.27
C PRO A 12 2.95 -7.24 -9.25
N LEU A 13 1.84 -7.86 -9.65
CA LEU A 13 1.18 -8.90 -8.87
C LEU A 13 2.12 -10.08 -8.63
N ASP A 14 2.05 -10.66 -7.43
CA ASP A 14 2.78 -11.87 -7.08
C ASP A 14 2.30 -13.03 -7.99
N PRO A 15 3.20 -13.66 -8.77
CA PRO A 15 2.84 -14.77 -9.65
C PRO A 15 2.16 -15.93 -8.93
N LYS A 16 2.56 -16.23 -7.68
CA LYS A 16 1.97 -17.29 -6.87
C LYS A 16 0.54 -16.94 -6.47
N TRP A 17 0.29 -15.68 -6.13
CA TRP A 17 -1.07 -15.22 -5.85
C TRP A 17 -1.95 -15.30 -7.10
N ILE A 18 -1.43 -14.92 -8.28
CA ILE A 18 -2.17 -15.06 -9.55
C ILE A 18 -2.54 -16.52 -9.80
N GLU A 19 -1.61 -17.45 -9.60
CA GLU A 19 -1.85 -18.88 -9.76
C GLU A 19 -2.95 -19.36 -8.80
N ASP A 20 -2.87 -19.00 -7.52
CA ASP A 20 -3.87 -19.36 -6.51
C ASP A 20 -5.29 -18.85 -6.87
N ILE A 21 -5.39 -17.62 -7.39
CA ILE A 21 -6.66 -17.02 -7.80
C ILE A 21 -7.24 -17.71 -9.03
N ARG A 22 -6.39 -18.03 -10.02
CA ARG A 22 -6.79 -18.77 -11.23
C ARG A 22 -7.25 -20.18 -10.89
N ASN A 23 -6.55 -20.88 -9.99
CA ASN A 23 -6.92 -22.22 -9.52
C ASN A 23 -8.27 -22.24 -8.79
N LYS A 24 -8.64 -21.13 -8.15
CA LYS A 24 -9.96 -20.93 -7.53
C LYS A 24 -11.03 -20.46 -8.51
N ASN A 25 -10.69 -20.27 -9.79
CA ASN A 25 -11.55 -19.72 -10.83
C ASN A 25 -12.15 -18.34 -10.45
N LEU A 26 -11.34 -17.51 -9.78
CA LEU A 26 -11.70 -16.15 -9.38
C LEU A 26 -11.04 -15.13 -10.32
N LEU A 27 -11.62 -13.93 -10.41
CA LEU A 27 -11.08 -12.81 -11.17
C LEU A 27 -9.98 -12.08 -10.38
N LEU A 28 -9.03 -11.47 -11.11
CA LEU A 28 -7.97 -10.64 -10.51
C LEU A 28 -8.46 -9.24 -10.08
N THR A 29 -9.66 -8.87 -10.51
CA THR A 29 -10.36 -7.62 -10.17
C THR A 29 -11.80 -7.91 -9.80
N GLU A 30 -12.41 -7.01 -9.03
CA GLU A 30 -13.82 -7.07 -8.67
C GLU A 30 -14.51 -5.73 -8.92
N ALA A 31 -15.79 -5.80 -9.28
CA ALA A 31 -16.66 -4.66 -9.45
C ALA A 31 -17.31 -4.30 -8.12
N LYS A 32 -16.88 -3.20 -7.48
CA LYS A 32 -17.54 -2.68 -6.29
C LYS A 32 -18.68 -1.75 -6.69
N MET A 33 -19.90 -2.10 -6.29
CA MET A 33 -21.07 -1.25 -6.42
C MET A 33 -21.16 -0.29 -5.22
N GLU A 34 -21.37 0.99 -5.50
CA GLU A 34 -21.68 2.03 -4.52
C GLU A 34 -22.84 2.89 -5.01
N ASN A 35 -23.58 3.50 -4.09
CA ASN A 35 -24.62 4.47 -4.40
C ASN A 35 -24.60 5.61 -3.36
N SER A 36 -25.37 6.65 -3.63
CA SER A 36 -25.62 7.73 -2.69
C SER A 36 -27.09 7.65 -2.26
N ILE A 37 -27.38 7.85 -0.97
CA ILE A 37 -28.76 7.82 -0.47
C ILE A 37 -29.21 9.26 -0.20
N ASP A 38 -30.34 9.66 -0.79
CA ASP A 38 -31.02 10.91 -0.44
C ASP A 38 -31.49 10.79 1.02
N ARG A 39 -31.00 11.67 1.89
CA ARG A 39 -31.27 11.63 3.34
C ARG A 39 -32.71 12.02 3.71
N ILE A 40 -33.43 12.70 2.83
CA ILE A 40 -34.81 13.14 3.03
C ILE A 40 -35.77 12.08 2.50
N LYS A 41 -35.57 11.62 1.26
CA LYS A 41 -36.46 10.65 0.61
C LYS A 41 -36.16 9.21 0.99
N GLY A 42 -34.96 8.91 1.47
CA GLY A 42 -34.50 7.55 1.76
C GLY A 42 -34.27 6.70 0.52
N ILE A 43 -34.12 7.33 -0.65
CA ILE A 43 -34.00 6.65 -1.95
C ILE A 43 -32.53 6.59 -2.37
N ALA A 44 -32.14 5.45 -2.93
CA ALA A 44 -30.83 5.30 -3.57
C ALA A 44 -30.79 6.01 -4.92
N GLU A 45 -29.79 6.87 -5.09
CA GLU A 45 -29.51 7.61 -6.31
C GLU A 45 -28.08 7.34 -6.77
N ASN A 46 -27.83 7.54 -8.07
CA ASN A 46 -26.51 7.48 -8.69
C ASN A 46 -25.71 6.19 -8.40
N PRO A 47 -26.27 4.99 -8.69
CA PRO A 47 -25.51 3.76 -8.58
C PRO A 47 -24.29 3.83 -9.51
N ARG A 48 -23.13 3.50 -8.97
CA ARG A 48 -21.86 3.49 -9.70
C ARG A 48 -21.14 2.18 -9.42
N GLN A 49 -20.44 1.72 -10.44
CA GLN A 49 -19.53 0.59 -10.34
C GLN A 49 -18.10 1.13 -10.41
N THR A 50 -17.23 0.64 -9.53
CA THR A 50 -15.79 0.93 -9.57
C THR A 50 -15.04 -0.39 -9.52
N GLU A 51 -14.20 -0.63 -10.52
CA GLU A 51 -13.30 -1.78 -10.51
C GLU A 51 -12.23 -1.57 -9.44
N ARG A 52 -11.89 -2.64 -8.71
CA ARG A 52 -10.80 -2.64 -7.74
C ARG A 52 -10.08 -3.98 -7.70
N VAL A 53 -8.87 -3.96 -7.17
CA VAL A 53 -8.13 -5.19 -6.85
C VAL A 53 -8.77 -5.81 -5.58
N PRO A 54 -9.05 -7.13 -5.56
CA PRO A 54 -9.61 -7.80 -4.41
C PRO A 54 -8.69 -7.70 -3.19
N SER A 55 -9.29 -7.67 -2.00
CA SER A 55 -8.52 -7.69 -0.75
C SER A 55 -7.67 -8.96 -0.64
N GLY A 56 -6.47 -8.83 -0.10
CA GLY A 56 -5.51 -9.93 0.01
C GLY A 56 -4.67 -10.18 -1.24
N ALA A 57 -4.83 -9.37 -2.31
CA ALA A 57 -3.89 -9.35 -3.41
C ALA A 57 -2.48 -9.00 -2.94
N LYS A 58 -1.49 -9.70 -3.50
CA LYS A 58 -0.08 -9.54 -3.17
C LYS A 58 0.67 -8.95 -4.34
N PHE A 59 1.58 -8.02 -4.04
CA PHE A 59 2.41 -7.33 -5.03
C PHE A 59 3.87 -7.42 -4.63
N GLN A 60 4.75 -7.52 -5.61
CA GLN A 60 6.20 -7.52 -5.39
C GLN A 60 6.70 -6.08 -5.29
N PHE A 61 6.96 -5.61 -4.08
CA PHE A 61 7.48 -4.27 -3.83
C PHE A 61 9.00 -4.22 -3.99
N ARG A 62 9.51 -3.16 -4.65
CA ARG A 62 10.96 -2.91 -4.78
C ARG A 62 11.26 -1.41 -4.68
N LEU A 63 12.30 -1.09 -3.93
CA LEU A 63 12.82 0.26 -3.73
C LEU A 63 14.34 0.20 -3.70
N THR A 64 15.00 1.12 -4.40
CA THR A 64 16.45 1.31 -4.29
C THR A 64 16.75 2.58 -3.51
N VAL A 65 17.55 2.45 -2.46
CA VAL A 65 18.10 3.58 -1.69
C VAL A 65 19.57 3.74 -2.11
N ARG A 66 19.95 4.95 -2.52
CA ARG A 66 21.34 5.34 -2.80
C ARG A 66 21.83 6.13 -1.61
N GLU A 67 22.93 5.69 -1.01
CA GLU A 67 23.58 6.41 0.10
C GLU A 67 24.92 6.97 -0.40
N HIS A 68 25.20 8.21 -0.02
CA HIS A 68 26.44 8.92 -0.32
C HIS A 68 27.06 9.48 0.97
N ASP A 69 28.35 9.81 0.92
CA ASP A 69 29.06 10.38 2.07
C ASP A 69 28.35 11.63 2.60
N GLY A 70 28.05 11.61 3.90
CA GLY A 70 27.36 12.69 4.60
C GLY A 70 25.83 12.61 4.58
N ASP A 71 25.23 11.62 3.89
CA ASP A 71 23.80 11.33 4.05
C ASP A 71 23.54 10.77 5.48
N GLY A 72 22.42 11.16 6.10
CA GLY A 72 21.97 10.58 7.37
C GLY A 72 21.34 9.19 7.18
N ASP A 73 20.67 8.65 8.21
CA ASP A 73 19.93 7.37 8.08
C ASP A 73 18.68 7.57 7.21
N LEU A 74 18.85 7.35 5.89
CA LEU A 74 17.78 7.44 4.91
C LEU A 74 16.79 6.27 5.02
N LEU A 75 17.25 5.11 5.49
CA LEU A 75 16.43 3.93 5.65
C LEU A 75 15.36 4.15 6.73
N ASP A 76 15.68 4.80 7.84
CA ASP A 76 14.71 5.18 8.87
C ASP A 76 13.61 6.10 8.31
N VAL A 77 13.97 7.05 7.45
CA VAL A 77 13.00 7.94 6.80
C VAL A 77 12.08 7.15 5.88
N VAL A 78 12.63 6.22 5.11
CA VAL A 78 11.86 5.31 4.26
C VAL A 78 10.89 4.48 5.10
N LEU A 79 11.36 3.82 6.15
CA LEU A 79 10.53 2.98 7.02
C LEU A 79 9.39 3.78 7.67
N LYS A 80 9.63 5.02 8.10
CA LYS A 80 8.57 5.93 8.58
C LYS A 80 7.53 6.20 7.49
N GLY A 81 7.97 6.45 6.26
CA GLY A 81 7.08 6.64 5.11
C GLY A 81 6.23 5.40 4.81
N LEU A 82 6.86 4.21 4.80
CA LEU A 82 6.15 2.94 4.61
C LEU A 82 5.13 2.70 5.73
N ARG A 83 5.50 2.98 6.99
CA ARG A 83 4.61 2.85 8.14
C ARG A 83 3.43 3.83 8.07
N LEU A 84 3.65 5.06 7.65
CA LEU A 84 2.59 6.03 7.39
C LEU A 84 1.62 5.52 6.31
N LEU A 85 2.13 4.90 5.25
CA LEU A 85 1.30 4.32 4.19
C LEU A 85 0.44 3.15 4.70
N GLU A 86 0.96 2.32 5.60
CA GLU A 86 0.15 1.28 6.26
C GLU A 86 -0.96 1.88 7.12
N ILE A 87 -0.75 3.04 7.73
CA ILE A 87 -1.76 3.73 8.55
C ILE A 87 -2.84 4.34 7.65
N SER A 88 -2.45 5.09 6.61
CA SER A 88 -3.38 5.85 5.77
C SER A 88 -4.02 5.01 4.65
N GLY A 89 -3.23 4.27 3.89
CA GLY A 89 -3.61 3.58 2.66
C GLY A 89 -3.09 4.26 1.38
N LEU A 90 -3.19 3.54 0.26
CA LEU A 90 -2.69 3.89 -1.06
C LEU A 90 -3.84 4.16 -2.04
N GLY A 91 -3.70 5.18 -2.87
CA GLY A 91 -4.62 5.45 -3.97
C GLY A 91 -5.92 6.17 -3.55
N GLY A 92 -6.97 6.01 -4.37
CA GLY A 92 -8.22 6.75 -4.22
C GLY A 92 -9.19 6.14 -3.22
N SER A 93 -10.09 6.97 -2.68
CA SER A 93 -11.25 6.54 -1.89
C SER A 93 -10.93 5.85 -0.55
N GLY A 94 -9.77 6.14 0.06
CA GLY A 94 -9.39 5.56 1.37
C GLY A 94 -10.42 5.77 2.47
N SER A 95 -11.09 6.93 2.53
CA SER A 95 -12.18 7.21 3.47
C SER A 95 -13.42 6.32 3.28
N ARG A 96 -13.53 5.61 2.15
CA ARG A 96 -14.57 4.63 1.82
C ARG A 96 -14.08 3.19 1.89
N GLY A 97 -12.93 2.95 2.54
CA GLY A 97 -12.37 1.63 2.80
C GLY A 97 -11.53 1.03 1.66
N TYR A 98 -10.99 1.86 0.76
CA TYR A 98 -10.07 1.41 -0.29
C TYR A 98 -8.61 1.56 0.16
N GLY A 99 -7.71 0.86 -0.52
CA GLY A 99 -6.28 1.20 -0.48
C GLY A 99 -5.53 0.78 0.78
N LYS A 100 -6.13 0.03 1.72
CA LYS A 100 -5.38 -0.45 2.88
C LYS A 100 -4.29 -1.43 2.42
N VAL A 101 -3.05 -1.17 2.79
CA VAL A 101 -1.88 -1.98 2.44
C VAL A 101 -1.15 -2.42 3.70
N LYS A 102 -0.38 -3.50 3.58
CA LYS A 102 0.59 -3.98 4.58
C LYS A 102 1.84 -4.45 3.85
N PHE A 103 3.02 -4.05 4.32
CA PHE A 103 4.28 -4.63 3.87
C PHE A 103 4.56 -5.88 4.71
N ASN A 104 4.92 -6.99 4.05
CA ASN A 104 5.28 -8.24 4.72
C ASN A 104 6.52 -8.80 4.05
N HIS A 105 7.38 -9.47 4.81
CA HIS A 105 8.64 -10.01 4.29
C HIS A 105 9.48 -8.90 3.63
N LEU A 106 9.52 -7.73 4.28
CA LEU A 106 10.33 -6.61 3.81
C LEU A 106 11.78 -6.89 4.18
N GLU A 107 12.66 -6.91 3.20
CA GLU A 107 14.08 -7.16 3.37
C GLU A 107 14.90 -6.07 2.68
N CYS A 108 16.08 -5.76 3.22
CA CYS A 108 17.07 -4.92 2.58
C CYS A 108 18.41 -5.64 2.60
N ASN A 109 18.99 -5.89 1.42
CA ASN A 109 20.26 -6.59 1.25
C ASN A 109 20.34 -7.96 1.96
N GLY A 110 19.21 -8.63 2.15
CA GLY A 110 19.09 -9.93 2.83
C GLY A 110 18.75 -9.85 4.32
N ASP A 111 18.73 -8.65 4.90
CA ASP A 111 18.32 -8.44 6.29
C ASP A 111 16.82 -8.13 6.37
N SER A 112 16.11 -8.86 7.23
CA SER A 112 14.68 -8.59 7.48
C SER A 112 14.50 -7.25 8.17
N LEU A 113 13.52 -6.49 7.70
CA LEU A 113 13.10 -5.19 8.22
C LEU A 113 11.71 -5.23 8.87
N ASP A 114 11.04 -6.38 8.91
CA ASP A 114 9.67 -6.50 9.40
C ASP A 114 9.52 -5.97 10.84
N GLU A 115 10.38 -6.42 11.76
CA GLU A 115 10.36 -5.94 13.15
C GLU A 115 10.69 -4.45 13.26
N ARG A 116 11.65 -3.95 12.45
CA ARG A 116 12.02 -2.53 12.45
C ARG A 116 10.87 -1.66 11.93
N LEU A 117 10.17 -2.11 10.90
CA LEU A 117 8.99 -1.44 10.35
C LEU A 117 7.83 -1.43 11.37
N GLU A 118 7.53 -2.56 12.01
CA GLU A 118 6.44 -2.67 12.98
C GLU A 118 6.66 -1.76 14.19
N ASN A 119 7.91 -1.68 14.66
CA ASN A 119 8.31 -0.82 15.79
C ASN A 119 8.57 0.64 15.41
N THR A 120 8.52 0.98 14.12
CA THR A 120 8.69 2.36 13.68
C THR A 120 7.51 3.20 14.18
N MET A 121 7.80 4.23 14.99
CA MET A 121 6.82 5.24 15.40
C MET A 121 6.84 6.40 14.39
N PRO A 122 5.82 6.54 13.52
CA PRO A 122 5.81 7.56 12.48
C PRO A 122 5.41 8.95 13.01
N PHE A 123 4.81 9.02 14.20
CA PHE A 123 4.48 10.26 14.88
C PHE A 123 5.34 10.37 16.13
N ASN A 124 5.88 11.57 16.39
CA ASN A 124 6.49 11.82 17.68
C ASN A 124 5.40 11.73 18.75
N SER A 125 5.67 11.02 19.84
CA SER A 125 4.88 11.14 21.07
C SER A 125 4.83 12.62 21.42
N ALA A 126 3.63 13.20 21.49
CA ALA A 126 3.48 14.57 21.94
C ALA A 126 4.16 14.71 23.31
N ALA A 127 5.07 15.69 23.42
CA ALA A 127 5.74 16.05 24.67
C ALA A 127 4.74 16.60 25.69
#